data_AF-A0A812PSG5-F1
#
_entry.id   AF-A0A812PSG5-F1
#
_cell.length_a   1.000
_cell.length_b   1.000
_cell.length_c   1.000
_cell.angle_alpha   90.00
_cell.angle_beta   90.00
_cell.angle_gamma   90.00
#
_symmetry.space_group_name_H-M   'P 1'
#
loop_
_entity.id
_entity.type
_entity.pdbx_description
1 polymer ?
#
loop_
_entity_poly.entity_id
_entity_poly.type
_entity_poly.pdbx_seq_one_letter_code
_entity_poly.pdbx_strand_id
1 'polypeptide(L)'
;MEEEFDVLWPEGDNLRLLGKVAECLAKKMHCLVQCFTSYEVGLRATEMARKRLGWKRFPKELEPSYLGQSAQGKILWLPADDPRREVQSPLESCDRLLSKLASGLYVECQDTLGFLPDGRSDTLMWLPPKSQKEEEANLRQQERLTEEHVRDGQIEGHIDFVQSRKVCALYQVAGSANVVLHSAEGVPVHVALRSGQVLVFRHDLLTFSHEGDKDSFAMLTWIFSTGYAAEVQQLAGIIGKEADVASGVISGPLSPVNPLTGKTVSVMSADCMLAGNGVSPREYWQMLVMGTDGCRHLSPVRWDPEAYFEPDKDIAFGLMAATDKPRKYYSNHGGFVVEEYLLGFDAAFFGFTDEQASMLDPISRNTLEV
;
A
#
# COMPACT_ATOMS: atom_id res chain seq x y z
N MET A 1 -40.74 11.37 6.82
CA MET A 1 -39.66 10.69 7.56
C MET A 1 -38.50 10.68 6.60
N GLU A 2 -37.64 11.69 6.68
CA GLU A 2 -36.44 11.76 5.84
C GLU A 2 -35.55 10.57 6.22
N GLU A 3 -35.14 9.78 5.22
CA GLU A 3 -34.40 8.54 5.46
C GLU A 3 -33.05 8.86 6.11
N GLU A 4 -32.81 8.27 7.27
CA GLU A 4 -31.64 8.52 8.14
C GLU A 4 -30.37 7.77 7.67
N PHE A 5 -30.40 7.20 6.46
CA PHE A 5 -29.35 6.40 5.83
C PHE A 5 -29.47 6.46 4.30
N ASP A 6 -28.38 6.22 3.57
CA ASP A 6 -28.36 6.25 2.10
C ASP A 6 -28.77 4.90 1.48
N VAL A 7 -28.40 3.79 2.12
CA VAL A 7 -28.55 2.43 1.58
C VAL A 7 -28.96 1.44 2.67
N LEU A 8 -29.83 0.48 2.34
CA LEU A 8 -30.30 -0.57 3.25
C LEU A 8 -29.68 -1.93 2.91
N TRP A 9 -29.08 -2.65 3.86
CA TRP A 9 -28.40 -3.93 3.63
C TRP A 9 -28.89 -5.06 4.56
N PRO A 10 -29.14 -6.29 4.08
CA PRO A 10 -29.23 -6.71 2.67
C PRO A 10 -30.66 -6.50 2.12
N GLU A 11 -30.78 -5.96 0.91
CA GLU A 11 -32.07 -5.82 0.21
C GLU A 11 -32.09 -6.77 -0.99
N GLY A 12 -32.68 -7.96 -0.85
CA GLY A 12 -32.97 -8.90 -1.95
C GLY A 12 -31.80 -9.27 -2.87
N ASP A 13 -31.52 -8.39 -3.85
CA ASP A 13 -30.44 -8.50 -4.83
C ASP A 13 -29.21 -7.67 -4.41
N ASN A 14 -28.23 -8.34 -3.80
CA ASN A 14 -27.03 -7.71 -3.25
C ASN A 14 -26.24 -6.91 -4.30
N LEU A 15 -26.23 -7.33 -5.58
CA LEU A 15 -25.41 -6.70 -6.62
C LEU A 15 -25.87 -5.28 -6.95
N ARG A 16 -27.18 -5.08 -7.15
CA ARG A 16 -27.76 -3.75 -7.42
C ARG A 16 -27.54 -2.77 -6.26
N LEU A 17 -27.48 -3.30 -5.05
CA LEU A 17 -27.29 -2.49 -3.86
C LEU A 17 -25.86 -1.98 -3.71
N LEU A 18 -24.87 -2.79 -4.10
CA LEU A 18 -23.46 -2.43 -4.06
C LEU A 18 -23.13 -1.33 -5.09
N GLY A 19 -23.76 -1.37 -6.26
CA GLY A 19 -23.72 -0.27 -7.23
C GLY A 19 -24.18 1.06 -6.62
N LYS A 20 -25.24 1.06 -5.80
CA LYS A 20 -25.69 2.28 -5.10
C LYS A 20 -24.64 2.80 -4.10
N VAL A 21 -23.98 1.91 -3.35
CA VAL A 21 -22.90 2.31 -2.43
C VAL A 21 -21.75 2.95 -3.22
N ALA A 22 -21.34 2.35 -4.33
CA ALA A 22 -20.30 2.91 -5.20
C ALA A 22 -20.70 4.26 -5.80
N GLU A 23 -21.94 4.42 -6.27
CA GLU A 23 -22.45 5.71 -6.75
C GLU A 23 -22.47 6.78 -5.66
N CYS A 24 -22.88 6.43 -4.44
CA CYS A 24 -22.85 7.34 -3.30
C CYS A 24 -21.41 7.76 -2.99
N LEU A 25 -20.46 6.83 -3.00
CA LEU A 25 -19.04 7.13 -2.82
C LEU A 25 -18.49 8.01 -3.95
N ALA A 26 -18.88 7.81 -5.20
CA ALA A 26 -18.46 8.66 -6.31
C ALA A 26 -19.01 10.10 -6.20
N LYS A 27 -20.27 10.26 -5.75
CA LYS A 27 -20.95 11.57 -5.70
C LYS A 27 -20.66 12.35 -4.41
N LYS A 28 -20.65 11.67 -3.26
CA LYS A 28 -20.57 12.28 -1.91
C LYS A 28 -19.25 11.98 -1.19
N MET A 29 -18.41 11.09 -1.73
CA MET A 29 -17.21 10.53 -1.06
C MET A 29 -17.51 9.68 0.20
N HIS A 30 -18.78 9.54 0.58
CA HIS A 30 -19.24 8.73 1.71
C HIS A 30 -20.64 8.16 1.45
N CYS A 31 -20.99 7.09 2.16
CA CYS A 31 -22.27 6.40 2.09
C CYS A 31 -22.60 5.82 3.46
N LEU A 32 -23.77 6.13 4.00
CA LEU A 32 -24.28 5.52 5.22
C LEU A 32 -25.16 4.32 4.89
N VAL A 33 -24.72 3.14 5.30
CA VAL A 33 -25.39 1.87 5.06
C VAL A 33 -26.04 1.37 6.36
N GLN A 34 -27.36 1.19 6.37
CA GLN A 34 -28.07 0.55 7.47
C GLN A 34 -28.06 -0.96 7.28
N CYS A 35 -27.43 -1.71 8.20
CA CYS A 35 -27.42 -3.15 8.17
C CYS A 35 -28.48 -3.75 9.11
N PHE A 36 -29.17 -4.79 8.65
CA PHE A 36 -30.03 -5.62 9.49
C PHE A 36 -29.22 -6.69 10.22
N THR A 37 -28.39 -6.25 11.15
CA THR A 37 -27.78 -7.16 12.13
C THR A 37 -28.75 -7.29 13.30
N SER A 38 -29.00 -8.50 13.78
CA SER A 38 -29.83 -8.66 14.98
C SER A 38 -29.17 -7.92 16.15
N TYR A 39 -29.97 -7.15 16.90
CA TYR A 39 -29.50 -6.44 18.09
C TYR A 39 -28.76 -7.38 19.07
N GLU A 40 -29.23 -8.62 19.20
CA GLU A 40 -28.57 -9.65 20.03
C GLU A 40 -27.17 -10.02 19.53
N VAL A 41 -26.95 -10.08 18.21
CA VAL A 41 -25.64 -10.37 17.63
C VAL A 41 -24.66 -9.24 17.98
N GLY A 42 -25.07 -7.98 17.82
CA GLY A 42 -24.24 -6.82 18.17
C GLY A 42 -23.89 -6.76 19.66
N LEU A 43 -24.87 -7.03 20.54
CA LEU A 43 -24.65 -7.08 21.98
C LEU A 43 -23.65 -8.19 22.37
N ARG A 44 -23.86 -9.41 21.87
CA ARG A 44 -22.96 -10.55 22.16
C ARG A 44 -21.56 -10.34 21.58
N ALA A 45 -21.45 -9.77 20.38
CA ALA A 45 -20.16 -9.41 19.79
C ALA A 45 -19.40 -8.41 20.67
N THR A 46 -20.11 -7.42 21.22
CA THR A 46 -19.55 -6.41 22.14
C THR A 46 -19.06 -7.05 23.44
N GLU A 47 -19.85 -7.95 24.04
CA GLU A 47 -19.43 -8.69 25.23
C GLU A 47 -18.18 -9.53 24.98
N MET A 48 -18.12 -10.21 23.83
CA MET A 48 -16.96 -11.01 23.43
C MET A 48 -15.73 -10.14 23.22
N ALA A 49 -15.86 -9.01 22.51
CA ALA A 49 -14.76 -8.07 22.29
C ALA A 49 -14.21 -7.56 23.63
N ARG A 50 -15.08 -7.12 24.54
CA ARG A 50 -14.68 -6.60 25.86
C ARG A 50 -13.99 -7.64 26.76
N LYS A 51 -14.26 -8.93 26.56
CA LYS A 51 -13.60 -10.04 27.28
C LYS A 51 -12.25 -10.45 26.68
N ARG A 52 -11.90 -10.00 25.47
CA ARG A 52 -10.59 -10.30 24.86
C ARG A 52 -9.46 -9.60 25.62
N LEU A 53 -8.30 -10.27 25.60
CA LEU A 53 -7.04 -9.75 26.12
C LEU A 53 -6.20 -9.20 24.97
N GLY A 54 -5.14 -8.44 25.30
CA GLY A 54 -4.20 -7.93 24.30
C GLY A 54 -4.64 -6.64 23.60
N TRP A 55 -5.62 -5.92 24.15
CA TRP A 55 -5.93 -4.56 23.71
C TRP A 55 -4.72 -3.66 23.89
N LYS A 56 -4.42 -2.88 22.85
CA LYS A 56 -3.29 -1.94 22.83
C LYS A 56 -3.74 -0.57 22.37
N ARG A 57 -2.83 0.39 22.38
CA ARG A 57 -2.99 1.67 21.70
C ARG A 57 -1.93 1.77 20.61
N PHE A 58 -2.25 2.42 19.50
CA PHE A 58 -1.26 2.67 18.47
C PHE A 58 -0.16 3.62 18.97
N PRO A 59 1.07 3.50 18.45
CA PRO A 59 2.06 4.55 18.62
C PRO A 59 1.47 5.89 18.20
N LYS A 60 1.84 6.95 18.93
CA LYS A 60 1.24 8.28 18.78
C LYS A 60 1.29 8.80 17.33
N GLU A 61 2.36 8.48 16.61
CA GLU A 61 2.60 8.89 15.24
C GLU A 61 1.71 8.15 14.22
N LEU A 62 1.33 6.90 14.51
CA LEU A 62 0.56 6.04 13.59
C LEU A 62 -0.96 6.14 13.80
N GLU A 63 -1.38 6.43 15.04
CA GLU A 63 -2.79 6.45 15.47
C GLU A 63 -3.72 7.27 14.55
N PRO A 64 -3.37 8.50 14.12
CA PRO A 64 -4.28 9.32 13.31
C PRO A 64 -4.63 8.72 11.95
N SER A 65 -3.74 7.93 11.36
CA SER A 65 -3.95 7.29 10.06
C SER A 65 -4.98 6.15 10.10
N TYR A 66 -5.18 5.52 11.27
CA TYR A 66 -6.10 4.39 11.43
C TYR A 66 -7.42 4.79 12.08
N LEU A 67 -7.36 5.61 13.14
CA LEU A 67 -8.53 5.95 13.95
C LEU A 67 -9.06 7.36 13.69
N GLY A 68 -8.37 8.14 12.86
CA GLY A 68 -8.70 9.54 12.63
C GLY A 68 -8.14 10.46 13.71
N GLN A 69 -8.43 11.75 13.57
CA GLN A 69 -7.94 12.78 14.48
C GLN A 69 -8.60 12.67 15.86
N SER A 70 -7.81 12.87 16.91
CA SER A 70 -8.27 12.91 18.30
C SER A 70 -9.02 11.67 18.78
N ALA A 71 -8.84 10.53 18.10
CA ALA A 71 -9.45 9.28 18.50
C ALA A 71 -8.93 8.85 19.87
N GLN A 72 -9.84 8.33 20.68
CA GLN A 72 -9.56 7.82 22.02
C GLN A 72 -9.88 6.34 22.09
N GLY A 73 -9.26 5.62 23.01
CA GLY A 73 -9.56 4.22 23.25
C GLY A 73 -8.50 3.26 22.75
N LYS A 74 -8.91 1.99 22.69
CA LYS A 74 -8.02 0.86 22.52
C LYS A 74 -8.41 0.03 21.32
N ILE A 75 -7.41 -0.59 20.72
CA ILE A 75 -7.54 -1.36 19.49
C ILE A 75 -7.11 -2.81 19.67
N LEU A 76 -7.68 -3.66 18.82
CA LEU A 76 -7.29 -5.06 18.69
C LEU A 76 -7.60 -5.53 17.27
N TRP A 77 -6.61 -6.15 16.62
CA TRP A 77 -6.81 -6.72 15.29
C TRP A 77 -7.55 -8.06 15.37
N LEU A 78 -8.54 -8.21 14.49
CA LEU A 78 -9.20 -9.47 14.18
C LEU A 78 -8.76 -9.89 12.77
N PRO A 79 -8.17 -11.10 12.60
CA PRO A 79 -7.81 -11.60 11.28
C PRO A 79 -9.00 -11.55 10.33
N ALA A 80 -8.77 -11.18 9.08
CA ALA A 80 -9.81 -11.10 8.08
C ALA A 80 -10.56 -12.44 7.94
N ASP A 81 -11.88 -12.34 7.85
CA ASP A 81 -12.77 -13.46 7.60
C ASP A 81 -12.39 -14.23 6.33
N ASP A 82 -12.45 -15.56 6.43
CA ASP A 82 -12.37 -16.46 5.28
C ASP A 82 -13.79 -16.80 4.83
N PRO A 83 -14.24 -16.32 3.65
CA PRO A 83 -15.60 -16.55 3.16
C PRO A 83 -15.99 -18.02 3.04
N ARG A 84 -15.01 -18.93 2.94
CA ARG A 84 -15.24 -20.37 2.79
C ARG A 84 -15.53 -21.07 4.11
N ARG A 85 -15.16 -20.45 5.24
CA ARG A 85 -15.40 -20.99 6.58
C ARG A 85 -16.81 -20.65 7.06
N GLU A 86 -17.43 -21.56 7.81
CA GLU A 86 -18.68 -21.26 8.51
C GLU A 86 -18.46 -20.27 9.66
N VAL A 87 -19.43 -19.37 9.86
CA VAL A 87 -19.40 -18.39 10.94
C VAL A 87 -19.67 -19.09 12.27
N GLN A 88 -18.73 -19.02 13.20
CA GLN A 88 -18.79 -19.69 14.50
C GLN A 88 -19.05 -18.73 15.67
N SER A 89 -18.93 -17.42 15.46
CA SER A 89 -19.16 -16.42 16.51
C SER A 89 -19.86 -15.14 16.03
N PRO A 90 -20.52 -14.38 16.94
CA PRO A 90 -21.07 -13.06 16.64
C PRO A 90 -20.04 -12.06 16.08
N LEU A 91 -18.78 -12.12 16.52
CA LEU A 91 -17.70 -11.29 15.98
C LEU A 91 -17.38 -11.65 14.54
N GLU A 92 -17.26 -12.95 14.24
CA GLU A 92 -17.08 -13.43 12.86
C GLU A 92 -18.29 -13.08 11.99
N SER A 93 -19.50 -13.04 12.55
CA SER A 93 -20.70 -12.60 11.81
C SER A 93 -20.63 -11.13 11.42
N CYS A 94 -20.13 -10.27 12.32
CA CYS A 94 -19.87 -8.86 12.05
C CYS A 94 -18.76 -8.68 11.00
N ASP A 95 -17.69 -9.47 11.10
CA ASP A 95 -16.60 -9.41 10.13
C ASP A 95 -17.01 -9.93 8.74
N ARG A 96 -17.83 -10.99 8.69
CA ARG A 96 -18.42 -11.52 7.46
C ARG A 96 -19.26 -10.48 6.73
N LEU A 97 -19.96 -9.62 7.47
CA LEU A 97 -20.72 -8.51 6.88
C LEU A 97 -19.77 -7.55 6.17
N LEU A 98 -18.70 -7.13 6.84
CA LEU A 98 -17.68 -6.28 6.25
C LEU A 98 -17.02 -6.92 5.03
N SER A 99 -16.77 -8.24 5.04
CA SER A 99 -16.21 -8.98 3.90
C SER A 99 -17.15 -9.01 2.71
N LYS A 100 -18.45 -9.21 2.94
CA LYS A 100 -19.48 -9.17 1.89
C LYS A 100 -19.63 -7.77 1.28
N LEU A 101 -19.55 -6.73 2.11
CA LEU A 101 -19.57 -5.34 1.65
C LEU A 101 -18.33 -5.04 0.80
N ALA A 102 -17.14 -5.43 1.25
CA ALA A 102 -15.89 -5.20 0.54
C ALA A 102 -15.84 -5.95 -0.80
N SER A 103 -16.09 -7.26 -0.81
CA SER A 103 -16.08 -8.06 -2.04
C SER A 103 -17.14 -7.60 -3.04
N GLY A 104 -18.27 -7.12 -2.53
CA GLY A 104 -19.30 -6.51 -3.34
C GLY A 104 -18.88 -5.21 -4.02
N LEU A 105 -18.16 -4.35 -3.30
CA LEU A 105 -17.62 -3.11 -3.85
C LEU A 105 -16.54 -3.35 -4.90
N TYR A 106 -15.81 -4.47 -4.85
CA TYR A 106 -14.71 -4.72 -5.79
C TYR A 106 -15.13 -4.65 -7.26
N VAL A 107 -16.35 -5.08 -7.57
CA VAL A 107 -16.90 -5.08 -8.93
C VAL A 107 -17.08 -3.65 -9.44
N GLU A 108 -17.40 -2.72 -8.55
CA GLU A 108 -17.71 -1.32 -8.88
C GLU A 108 -16.50 -0.38 -8.71
N CYS A 109 -15.44 -0.82 -8.03
CA CYS A 109 -14.28 0.01 -7.72
C CYS A 109 -13.58 0.56 -8.97
N GLN A 110 -13.42 -0.25 -10.02
CA GLN A 110 -12.72 0.18 -11.23
C GLN A 110 -13.55 1.20 -12.02
N ASP A 111 -14.77 0.83 -12.39
CA ASP A 111 -15.61 1.63 -13.29
C ASP A 111 -16.18 2.89 -12.62
N THR A 112 -16.50 2.82 -11.32
CA THR A 112 -17.17 3.91 -10.61
C THR A 112 -16.22 4.72 -9.72
N LEU A 113 -15.25 4.06 -9.08
CA LEU A 113 -14.35 4.70 -8.11
C LEU A 113 -12.95 5.00 -8.67
N GLY A 114 -12.61 4.51 -9.86
CA GLY A 114 -11.37 4.81 -10.55
C GLY A 114 -10.14 4.14 -9.94
N PHE A 115 -10.27 2.98 -9.29
CA PHE A 115 -9.12 2.22 -8.81
C PHE A 115 -9.37 0.70 -8.84
N LEU A 116 -8.29 -0.05 -9.03
CA LEU A 116 -8.33 -1.51 -8.95
C LEU A 116 -8.18 -1.95 -7.48
N PRO A 117 -9.15 -2.69 -6.91
CA PRO A 117 -9.08 -3.13 -5.52
C PRO A 117 -8.06 -4.26 -5.35
N ASP A 118 -7.25 -4.18 -4.29
CA ASP A 118 -6.21 -5.16 -3.95
C ASP A 118 -6.44 -5.74 -2.55
N GLY A 119 -7.58 -6.40 -2.42
CA GLY A 119 -7.94 -7.04 -1.16
C GLY A 119 -8.40 -6.07 -0.07
N ARG A 120 -8.65 -6.69 1.10
CA ARG A 120 -9.20 -6.06 2.29
C ARG A 120 -8.23 -6.26 3.44
N SER A 121 -8.11 -5.28 4.30
CA SER A 121 -7.38 -5.42 5.56
C SER A 121 -8.03 -6.43 6.50
N ASP A 122 -7.24 -6.87 7.48
CA ASP A 122 -7.76 -7.35 8.76
C ASP A 122 -8.69 -6.30 9.38
N THR A 123 -9.56 -6.76 10.27
CA THR A 123 -10.54 -5.88 10.89
C THR A 123 -9.99 -5.31 12.19
N LEU A 124 -9.90 -3.99 12.24
CA LEU A 124 -9.51 -3.25 13.43
C LEU A 124 -10.72 -3.08 14.34
N MET A 125 -10.71 -3.76 15.48
CA MET A 125 -11.71 -3.53 16.51
C MET A 125 -11.30 -2.33 17.35
N TRP A 126 -12.27 -1.49 17.71
CA TRP A 126 -12.08 -0.29 18.51
C TRP A 126 -13.08 -0.24 19.66
N LEU A 127 -12.60 0.12 20.85
CA LEU A 127 -13.40 0.37 22.05
C LEU A 127 -12.99 1.70 22.69
N PRO A 128 -13.96 2.57 23.06
CA PRO A 128 -13.68 3.77 23.82
C PRO A 128 -13.34 3.43 25.28
N PRO A 129 -12.65 4.35 25.98
CA PRO A 129 -12.40 4.20 27.41
C PRO A 129 -13.71 4.28 28.22
N LYS A 130 -13.88 3.40 29.22
CA LYS A 130 -15.08 3.45 30.09
C LYS A 130 -15.03 4.59 31.10
N SER A 131 -13.83 5.03 31.46
CA SER A 131 -13.60 6.05 32.46
C SER A 131 -12.33 6.84 32.17
N GLN A 132 -12.23 8.04 32.72
CA GLN A 132 -11.03 8.88 32.61
C GLN A 132 -9.79 8.18 33.16
N LYS A 133 -9.93 7.35 34.21
CA LYS A 133 -8.84 6.52 34.74
C LYS A 133 -8.35 5.46 33.76
N GLU A 134 -9.26 4.85 33.01
CA GLU A 134 -8.89 3.90 31.95
C GLU A 134 -8.19 4.62 30.80
N GLU A 135 -8.67 5.81 30.42
CA GLU A 135 -8.02 6.60 29.38
C GLU A 135 -6.60 7.04 29.78
N GLU A 136 -6.40 7.51 31.01
CA GLU A 136 -5.08 7.83 31.53
C GLU A 136 -4.16 6.60 31.55
N ALA A 137 -4.68 5.42 31.89
CA ALA A 137 -3.92 4.18 31.85
C ALA A 137 -3.54 3.78 30.41
N ASN A 138 -4.47 3.91 29.46
CA ASN A 138 -4.21 3.65 28.04
C ASN A 138 -3.16 4.63 27.48
N LEU A 139 -3.24 5.92 27.84
CA LEU A 139 -2.26 6.93 27.44
C LEU A 139 -0.86 6.64 27.98
N ARG A 140 -0.75 6.10 29.21
CA ARG A 140 0.55 5.68 29.78
C ARG A 140 1.17 4.49 29.04
N GLN A 141 0.34 3.67 28.40
CA GLN A 141 0.78 2.55 27.57
C GLN A 141 1.03 2.97 26.11
N GLN A 142 0.74 4.22 25.75
CA GLN A 142 1.00 4.70 24.40
C GLN A 142 2.49 4.92 24.19
N GLU A 143 3.07 4.09 23.34
CA GLU A 143 4.47 4.18 22.97
C GLU A 143 4.67 5.25 21.89
N ARG A 144 5.91 5.74 21.77
CA ARG A 144 6.35 6.46 20.56
C ARG A 144 7.10 5.48 19.67
N LEU A 145 7.17 5.80 18.39
CA LEU A 145 8.03 5.05 17.47
C LEU A 145 9.48 5.00 17.98
N THR A 146 10.06 3.80 17.90
CA THR A 146 11.45 3.50 18.27
C THR A 146 12.14 2.76 17.11
N GLU A 147 13.46 2.62 17.15
CA GLU A 147 14.21 1.85 16.15
C GLU A 147 13.78 0.37 16.06
N GLU A 148 13.24 -0.20 17.14
CA GLU A 148 12.71 -1.57 17.14
C GLU A 148 11.47 -1.68 16.24
N HIS A 149 10.61 -0.66 16.23
CA HIS A 149 9.46 -0.60 15.32
C HIS A 149 9.86 -0.50 13.85
N VAL A 150 10.98 0.16 13.55
CA VAL A 150 11.59 0.20 12.20
C VAL A 150 12.06 -1.21 11.83
N ARG A 151 12.83 -1.85 12.71
CA ARG A 151 13.38 -3.19 12.48
C ARG A 151 12.29 -4.25 12.28
N ASP A 152 11.18 -4.12 12.99
CA ASP A 152 10.03 -5.01 12.89
C ASP A 152 9.15 -4.73 11.65
N GLY A 153 9.51 -3.76 10.80
CA GLY A 153 8.80 -3.44 9.56
C GLY A 153 7.47 -2.70 9.75
N GLN A 154 7.20 -2.18 10.95
CA GLN A 154 5.91 -1.55 11.25
C GLN A 154 5.74 -0.20 10.54
N ILE A 155 6.84 0.50 10.27
CA ILE A 155 6.82 1.79 9.59
C ILE A 155 6.57 1.60 8.10
N GLU A 156 7.25 0.65 7.48
CA GLU A 156 7.06 0.24 6.08
C GLU A 156 5.61 -0.21 5.87
N GLY A 157 5.12 -1.11 6.73
CA GLY A 157 3.71 -1.54 6.70
C GLY A 157 2.72 -0.39 6.90
N HIS A 158 3.06 0.61 7.71
CA HIS A 158 2.25 1.81 7.84
C HIS A 158 2.25 2.69 6.58
N ILE A 159 3.42 2.90 5.98
CA ILE A 159 3.56 3.69 4.75
C ILE A 159 2.78 3.01 3.62
N ASP A 160 2.91 1.69 3.49
CA ASP A 160 2.17 0.90 2.50
C ASP A 160 0.67 0.98 2.75
N PHE A 161 0.23 0.86 4.00
CA PHE A 161 -1.17 1.09 4.38
C PHE A 161 -1.66 2.47 3.97
N VAL A 162 -0.89 3.53 4.26
CA VAL A 162 -1.27 4.92 3.94
C VAL A 162 -1.39 5.15 2.45
N GLN A 163 -0.48 4.57 1.66
CA GLN A 163 -0.43 4.78 0.22
C GLN A 163 -1.47 3.94 -0.54
N SER A 164 -1.78 2.76 -0.04
CA SER A 164 -2.67 1.80 -0.72
C SER A 164 -4.13 1.95 -0.31
N ARG A 165 -4.45 2.44 0.90
CA ARG A 165 -5.84 2.54 1.37
C ARG A 165 -6.68 3.45 0.47
N LYS A 166 -7.86 2.99 0.07
CA LYS A 166 -8.81 3.78 -0.74
C LYS A 166 -10.13 3.99 -0.03
N VAL A 167 -10.77 2.90 0.38
CA VAL A 167 -12.08 2.95 1.01
C VAL A 167 -11.98 2.42 2.43
N CYS A 168 -12.57 3.11 3.39
CA CYS A 168 -12.76 2.62 4.75
C CYS A 168 -14.24 2.29 4.96
N ALA A 169 -14.51 1.14 5.59
CA ALA A 169 -15.82 0.81 6.14
C ALA A 169 -15.71 0.79 7.67
N LEU A 170 -16.38 1.76 8.32
CA LEU A 170 -16.49 1.89 9.76
C LEU A 170 -17.87 1.37 10.18
N TYR A 171 -17.89 0.20 10.80
CA TYR A 171 -19.11 -0.46 11.27
C TYR A 171 -19.34 -0.20 12.76
N GLN A 172 -20.44 0.49 13.09
CA GLN A 172 -20.91 0.67 14.45
C GLN A 172 -21.71 -0.56 14.88
N VAL A 173 -21.05 -1.50 15.57
CA VAL A 173 -21.65 -2.76 15.99
C VAL A 173 -22.64 -2.56 17.14
N ALA A 174 -22.30 -1.71 18.11
CA ALA A 174 -23.13 -1.38 19.26
C ALA A 174 -22.86 0.05 19.74
N GLY A 175 -23.82 0.66 20.45
CA GLY A 175 -23.75 2.05 20.90
C GLY A 175 -23.98 3.06 19.78
N SER A 176 -23.58 4.31 20.03
CA SER A 176 -23.66 5.43 19.11
C SER A 176 -22.34 6.21 19.04
N ALA A 177 -22.02 6.68 17.84
CA ALA A 177 -20.80 7.45 17.62
C ALA A 177 -21.04 8.64 16.68
N ASN A 178 -20.30 9.72 16.90
CA ASN A 178 -20.26 10.85 15.99
C ASN A 178 -18.98 10.74 15.16
N VAL A 179 -19.13 10.70 13.85
CA VAL A 179 -18.03 10.77 12.90
C VAL A 179 -18.08 12.12 12.20
N VAL A 180 -16.94 12.79 12.10
CA VAL A 180 -16.80 13.98 11.25
C VAL A 180 -15.83 13.64 10.14
N LEU A 181 -16.28 13.77 8.90
CA LEU A 181 -15.45 13.60 7.71
C LEU A 181 -14.91 14.95 7.27
N HIS A 182 -13.60 15.02 7.07
CA HIS A 182 -12.86 16.21 6.70
C HIS A 182 -12.25 16.01 5.31
N SER A 183 -12.62 16.87 4.37
CA SER A 183 -11.95 16.98 3.07
C SER A 183 -10.98 18.16 3.09
N ALA A 184 -10.03 18.21 2.16
CA ALA A 184 -9.01 19.28 2.12
C ALA A 184 -9.60 20.68 1.90
N GLU A 185 -10.70 20.79 1.14
CA GLU A 185 -11.28 22.08 0.71
C GLU A 185 -12.77 22.22 1.02
N GLY A 186 -13.41 21.20 1.58
CA GLY A 186 -14.85 21.15 1.78
C GLY A 186 -15.30 21.37 3.23
N VAL A 187 -16.61 21.61 3.39
CA VAL A 187 -17.25 21.71 4.70
C VAL A 187 -17.23 20.33 5.38
N PRO A 188 -16.86 20.25 6.68
CA PRO A 188 -16.91 18.99 7.42
C PRO A 188 -18.31 18.37 7.39
N VAL A 189 -18.38 17.08 7.10
CA VAL A 189 -19.64 16.32 7.09
C VAL A 189 -19.80 15.61 8.42
N HIS A 190 -20.87 15.91 9.14
CA HIS A 190 -21.19 15.28 10.41
C HIS A 190 -22.13 14.10 10.19
N VAL A 191 -21.73 12.92 10.66
CA VAL A 191 -22.50 11.68 10.56
C VAL A 191 -22.70 11.10 11.95
N ALA A 192 -23.95 10.96 12.37
CA ALA A 192 -24.31 10.27 13.60
C ALA A 192 -24.55 8.79 13.31
N LEU A 193 -23.65 7.94 13.79
CA LEU A 193 -23.72 6.49 13.66
C LEU A 193 -24.49 5.87 14.82
N ARG A 194 -25.34 4.90 14.48
CA ARG A 194 -26.09 4.05 15.41
C ARG A 194 -25.73 2.59 15.24
N SER A 195 -26.08 1.80 16.25
CA SER A 195 -25.88 0.35 16.22
C SER A 195 -26.48 -0.28 14.95
N GLY A 196 -25.68 -1.07 14.25
CA GLY A 196 -26.07 -1.69 12.98
C GLY A 196 -25.78 -0.85 11.75
N GLN A 197 -25.17 0.34 11.86
CA GLN A 197 -24.83 1.18 10.71
C GLN A 197 -23.36 1.05 10.32
N VAL A 198 -23.09 1.04 9.02
CA VAL A 198 -21.75 1.08 8.43
C VAL A 198 -21.60 2.38 7.66
N LEU A 199 -20.64 3.22 8.06
CA LEU A 199 -20.20 4.36 7.27
C LEU A 199 -19.07 3.91 6.35
N VAL A 200 -19.31 3.98 5.04
CA VAL A 200 -18.31 3.70 4.01
C VAL A 200 -17.86 5.02 3.43
N PHE A 201 -16.55 5.27 3.32
CA PHE A 201 -16.03 6.53 2.80
C PHE A 201 -14.67 6.40 2.10
N ARG A 202 -14.36 7.34 1.20
CA ARG A 202 -13.10 7.46 0.45
C ARG A 202 -11.99 7.99 1.36
N HIS A 203 -11.31 7.09 2.07
CA HIS A 203 -10.23 7.41 3.00
C HIS A 203 -8.95 7.91 2.32
N ASP A 204 -8.83 7.73 1.00
CA ASP A 204 -7.81 8.38 0.18
C ASP A 204 -8.07 9.88 -0.02
N LEU A 205 -9.34 10.32 0.06
CA LEU A 205 -9.75 11.71 -0.16
C LEU A 205 -10.19 12.43 1.12
N LEU A 206 -10.60 11.66 2.13
CA LEU A 206 -11.16 12.15 3.37
C LEU A 206 -10.32 11.70 4.54
N THR A 207 -10.08 12.61 5.47
CA THR A 207 -9.69 12.27 6.84
C THR A 207 -10.94 12.28 7.71
N PHE A 208 -10.86 11.73 8.92
CA PHE A 208 -12.02 11.69 9.81
C PHE A 208 -11.62 11.92 11.27
N SER A 209 -12.60 12.27 12.09
CA SER A 209 -12.55 12.16 13.54
C SER A 209 -13.73 11.31 14.00
N HIS A 210 -13.55 10.57 15.08
CA HIS A 210 -14.54 9.61 15.55
C HIS A 210 -14.58 9.60 17.08
N GLU A 211 -15.76 9.85 17.61
CA GLU A 211 -16.02 9.85 19.05
C GLU A 211 -17.26 8.98 19.34
N GLY A 212 -17.04 7.89 20.08
CA GLY A 212 -18.10 6.97 20.49
C GLY A 212 -18.49 7.16 21.95
N ASP A 213 -19.74 6.84 22.27
CA ASP A 213 -20.19 6.70 23.66
C ASP A 213 -19.48 5.55 24.39
N LYS A 214 -19.62 5.46 25.72
CA LYS A 214 -18.91 4.43 26.53
C LYS A 214 -19.28 2.99 26.17
N ASP A 215 -20.48 2.81 25.62
CA ASP A 215 -21.02 1.51 25.23
C ASP A 215 -20.67 1.15 23.79
N SER A 216 -20.04 2.06 23.06
CA SER A 216 -19.70 1.90 21.66
C SER A 216 -18.72 0.76 21.42
N PHE A 217 -18.95 0.09 20.31
CA PHE A 217 -18.05 -0.89 19.73
C PHE A 217 -18.07 -0.72 18.22
N ALA A 218 -16.89 -0.41 17.67
CA ALA A 218 -16.72 -0.20 16.24
C ALA A 218 -15.72 -1.19 15.64
N MET A 219 -15.93 -1.53 14.38
CA MET A 219 -15.04 -2.37 13.57
C MET A 219 -14.71 -1.61 12.29
N LEU A 220 -13.42 -1.44 12.00
CA LEU A 220 -12.93 -0.74 10.82
C LEU A 220 -12.22 -1.73 9.91
N THR A 221 -12.42 -1.59 8.60
CA THR A 221 -11.67 -2.32 7.59
C THR A 221 -11.42 -1.41 6.40
N TRP A 222 -10.35 -1.70 5.64
CA TRP A 222 -9.96 -0.93 4.47
C TRP A 222 -9.92 -1.81 3.23
N ILE A 223 -10.37 -1.24 2.11
CA ILE A 223 -10.11 -1.75 0.78
C ILE A 223 -8.88 -1.02 0.26
N PHE A 224 -7.90 -1.81 -0.16
CA PHE A 224 -6.68 -1.30 -0.74
C PHE A 224 -6.79 -1.21 -2.25
N SER A 225 -5.86 -0.49 -2.86
CA SER A 225 -5.59 -0.59 -4.27
C SER A 225 -4.15 -1.00 -4.47
N THR A 226 -3.92 -1.77 -5.53
CA THR A 226 -2.57 -2.09 -6.00
C THR A 226 -1.84 -0.78 -6.20
N GLY A 227 -0.76 -0.57 -5.44
CA GLY A 227 0.01 0.66 -5.49
C GLY A 227 0.34 1.04 -6.94
N TYR A 228 -0.18 2.19 -7.37
CA TYR A 228 0.22 2.89 -8.59
C TYR A 228 0.11 2.05 -9.89
N ALA A 229 -1.11 1.83 -10.37
CA ALA A 229 -1.30 1.84 -11.82
C ALA A 229 -1.17 3.29 -12.27
N ALA A 230 0.01 3.71 -12.73
CA ALA A 230 0.07 4.94 -13.51
C ALA A 230 -0.83 4.70 -14.73
N GLU A 231 -1.95 5.43 -14.85
CA GLU A 231 -2.65 5.51 -16.11
C GLU A 231 -1.69 6.18 -17.08
N VAL A 232 -1.09 5.37 -17.94
CA VAL A 232 -0.31 5.86 -19.08
C VAL A 232 -1.33 6.50 -20.03
N GLN A 233 -1.63 7.78 -19.80
CA GLN A 233 -2.64 8.53 -20.54
C GLN A 233 -2.35 8.57 -22.04
N GLN A 234 -1.09 8.39 -22.43
CA GLN A 234 -0.68 8.16 -23.81
C GLN A 234 0.76 7.65 -23.88
N LEU A 235 0.96 6.41 -24.35
CA LEU A 235 2.24 5.99 -24.93
C LEU A 235 2.30 6.57 -26.33
N ALA A 236 2.83 7.79 -26.47
CA ALA A 236 3.19 8.32 -27.78
C ALA A 236 4.38 7.50 -28.31
N GLY A 237 4.11 6.41 -29.02
CA GLY A 237 5.18 5.59 -29.60
C GLY A 237 4.78 4.36 -30.42
N ILE A 238 3.66 3.68 -30.13
CA ILE A 238 3.26 2.48 -30.90
C ILE A 238 1.74 2.43 -31.06
N ILE A 239 1.26 2.50 -32.29
CA ILE A 239 -0.16 2.44 -32.66
C ILE A 239 -0.47 1.02 -33.16
N GLY A 240 -1.40 0.30 -32.50
CA GLY A 240 -2.06 -0.89 -33.05
C GLY A 240 -1.99 -2.18 -32.21
N LYS A 241 -2.64 -3.24 -32.73
CA LYS A 241 -2.86 -4.57 -32.13
C LYS A 241 -1.59 -5.41 -31.82
N GLU A 242 -0.40 -4.82 -31.86
CA GLU A 242 0.87 -5.53 -31.67
C GLU A 242 1.47 -5.36 -30.26
N ALA A 243 0.87 -4.56 -29.37
CA ALA A 243 1.34 -4.39 -27.99
C ALA A 243 1.28 -5.69 -27.14
N ASP A 244 0.26 -6.52 -27.36
CA ASP A 244 0.09 -7.80 -26.64
C ASP A 244 1.02 -8.90 -27.18
N VAL A 245 1.45 -8.79 -28.44
CA VAL A 245 2.33 -9.78 -29.08
C VAL A 245 3.80 -9.43 -28.86
N ALA A 246 4.14 -8.14 -28.79
CA ALA A 246 5.51 -7.68 -28.56
C ALA A 246 5.96 -7.85 -27.09
N SER A 247 5.04 -7.85 -26.13
CA SER A 247 5.37 -7.96 -24.71
C SER A 247 5.57 -9.39 -24.22
N GLY A 248 4.99 -10.42 -24.86
CA GLY A 248 5.28 -11.85 -24.63
C GLY A 248 5.11 -12.40 -23.20
N VAL A 249 4.78 -11.55 -22.22
CA VAL A 249 4.71 -11.88 -20.79
C VAL A 249 3.24 -11.92 -20.41
N ILE A 250 2.59 -13.03 -20.74
CA ILE A 250 1.19 -13.33 -20.35
C ILE A 250 1.13 -13.84 -18.90
N SER A 251 2.24 -14.37 -18.39
CA SER A 251 2.41 -14.79 -17.00
C SER A 251 3.87 -14.64 -16.57
N GLY A 252 4.10 -14.34 -15.30
CA GLY A 252 5.44 -14.37 -14.72
C GLY A 252 6.12 -15.74 -14.83
N PRO A 253 7.44 -15.82 -14.63
CA PRO A 253 8.17 -17.09 -14.62
C PRO A 253 7.56 -18.05 -13.59
N LEU A 254 7.49 -19.34 -13.93
CA LEU A 254 7.03 -20.39 -13.01
C LEU A 254 7.85 -20.32 -11.72
N SER A 255 7.18 -20.36 -10.56
CA SER A 255 7.87 -20.35 -9.27
C SER A 255 8.85 -21.52 -9.20
N PRO A 256 10.15 -21.28 -8.91
CA PRO A 256 11.13 -22.35 -8.87
C PRO A 256 10.79 -23.29 -7.72
N VAL A 257 10.49 -24.54 -8.07
CA VAL A 257 10.27 -25.63 -7.12
C VAL A 257 11.54 -26.45 -7.04
N ASN A 258 12.05 -26.67 -5.83
CA ASN A 258 13.19 -27.55 -5.62
C ASN A 258 12.81 -28.98 -6.07
N PRO A 259 13.47 -29.56 -7.10
CA PRO A 259 13.04 -30.82 -7.70
C PRO A 259 13.23 -32.03 -6.77
N LEU A 260 14.05 -31.90 -5.72
CA LEU A 260 14.30 -32.97 -4.75
C LEU A 260 13.34 -32.93 -3.55
N THR A 261 12.91 -31.73 -3.15
CA THR A 261 12.11 -31.54 -1.92
C THR A 261 10.70 -31.04 -2.15
N GLY A 262 10.37 -30.59 -3.37
CA GLY A 262 9.09 -29.97 -3.70
C GLY A 262 8.85 -28.59 -3.06
N LYS A 263 9.86 -28.02 -2.39
CA LYS A 263 9.75 -26.75 -1.67
C LYS A 263 10.05 -25.55 -2.57
N THR A 264 9.35 -24.45 -2.34
CA THR A 264 9.60 -23.14 -2.96
C THR A 264 10.45 -22.26 -2.05
N VAL A 265 11.11 -21.25 -2.63
CA VAL A 265 11.81 -20.18 -1.90
C VAL A 265 10.95 -18.92 -1.97
N SER A 266 10.76 -18.27 -0.83
CA SER A 266 10.10 -16.96 -0.77
C SER A 266 11.13 -15.85 -0.92
N VAL A 267 10.85 -14.89 -1.81
CA VAL A 267 11.60 -13.62 -1.87
C VAL A 267 10.99 -12.69 -0.83
N MET A 268 11.74 -12.37 0.21
CA MET A 268 11.26 -11.56 1.34
C MET A 268 11.57 -10.06 1.14
N SER A 269 12.65 -9.76 0.42
CA SER A 269 13.05 -8.40 0.06
C SER A 269 13.83 -8.44 -1.26
N ALA A 270 13.89 -7.30 -1.92
CA ALA A 270 14.76 -7.04 -3.05
C ALA A 270 15.21 -5.59 -2.97
N ASP A 271 16.43 -5.32 -3.38
CA ASP A 271 16.95 -3.97 -3.56
C ASP A 271 17.80 -3.95 -4.83
N CYS A 272 17.96 -2.77 -5.44
CA CYS A 272 18.64 -2.66 -6.72
C CYS A 272 19.23 -1.27 -6.95
N MET A 273 20.38 -1.26 -7.61
CA MET A 273 20.99 -0.06 -8.16
C MET A 273 21.27 -0.28 -9.65
N LEU A 274 20.44 0.33 -10.49
CA LEU A 274 20.40 0.10 -11.93
C LEU A 274 20.46 1.40 -12.74
N ALA A 275 20.66 1.26 -14.05
CA ALA A 275 20.62 2.39 -14.98
C ALA A 275 19.24 3.08 -14.98
N GLY A 276 19.19 4.32 -15.47
CA GLY A 276 17.93 5.09 -15.55
C GLY A 276 17.41 5.59 -14.19
N ASN A 277 18.30 5.71 -13.19
CA ASN A 277 17.98 6.17 -11.83
C ASN A 277 17.09 5.21 -11.02
N GLY A 278 17.16 3.91 -11.33
CA GLY A 278 16.54 2.86 -10.51
C GLY A 278 17.43 2.50 -9.33
N VAL A 279 17.47 3.36 -8.30
CA VAL A 279 18.27 3.15 -7.08
C VAL A 279 17.47 2.53 -5.93
N SER A 280 16.25 2.12 -6.22
CA SER A 280 15.39 1.30 -5.37
C SER A 280 14.41 0.51 -6.25
N PRO A 281 13.80 -0.58 -5.75
CA PRO A 281 12.78 -1.32 -6.49
C PRO A 281 11.61 -0.44 -6.93
N ARG A 282 11.24 0.54 -6.10
CA ARG A 282 10.16 1.49 -6.40
C ARG A 282 10.52 2.40 -7.57
N GLU A 283 11.68 3.02 -7.54
CA GLU A 283 12.11 3.93 -8.62
C GLU A 283 12.37 3.17 -9.92
N TYR A 284 12.93 1.97 -9.82
CA TYR A 284 13.10 1.10 -10.99
C TYR A 284 11.74 0.71 -11.59
N TRP A 285 10.75 0.37 -10.75
CA TRP A 285 9.39 0.10 -11.22
C TRP A 285 8.77 1.33 -11.90
N GLN A 286 8.93 2.52 -11.32
CA GLN A 286 8.46 3.76 -11.94
C GLN A 286 9.11 4.00 -13.32
N MET A 287 10.42 3.78 -13.43
CA MET A 287 11.14 3.87 -14.71
C MET A 287 10.55 2.93 -15.76
N LEU A 288 10.29 1.67 -15.39
CA LEU A 288 9.70 0.67 -16.29
C LEU A 288 8.29 1.05 -16.73
N VAL A 289 7.44 1.47 -15.79
CA VAL A 289 6.06 1.89 -16.06
C VAL A 289 6.01 3.09 -16.99
N MET A 290 6.95 4.03 -16.85
CA MET A 290 7.07 5.21 -17.72
C MET A 290 7.70 4.90 -19.08
N GLY A 291 8.21 3.68 -19.30
CA GLY A 291 8.93 3.32 -20.52
C GLY A 291 10.22 4.13 -20.72
N THR A 292 10.84 4.58 -19.63
CA THR A 292 12.03 5.43 -19.67
C THR A 292 13.23 4.67 -20.22
N ASP A 293 13.89 5.22 -21.23
CA ASP A 293 15.18 4.70 -21.72
C ASP A 293 16.30 5.05 -20.72
N GLY A 294 16.89 4.03 -20.11
CA GLY A 294 18.01 4.16 -19.18
C GLY A 294 19.37 4.35 -19.87
N CYS A 295 19.44 4.26 -21.21
CA CYS A 295 20.68 4.46 -21.95
C CYS A 295 21.08 5.93 -21.96
N ARG A 296 22.31 6.21 -21.53
CA ARG A 296 22.87 7.56 -21.49
C ARG A 296 24.20 7.59 -22.22
N HIS A 297 24.59 8.79 -22.65
CA HIS A 297 25.94 9.02 -23.13
C HIS A 297 26.94 8.74 -22.00
N LEU A 298 28.05 8.10 -22.33
CA LEU A 298 29.11 7.78 -21.40
C LEU A 298 29.66 9.07 -20.76
N SER A 299 29.82 9.04 -19.43
CA SER A 299 30.36 10.16 -18.67
C SER A 299 31.88 10.27 -18.85
N PRO A 300 32.42 11.48 -19.11
CA PRO A 300 33.87 11.69 -19.18
C PRO A 300 34.59 11.49 -17.84
N VAL A 301 33.84 11.39 -16.73
CA VAL A 301 34.38 11.07 -15.40
C VAL A 301 34.96 9.67 -15.35
N ARG A 302 34.46 8.74 -16.19
CA ARG A 302 34.97 7.35 -16.25
C ARG A 302 36.19 7.25 -17.15
N TRP A 303 36.04 7.71 -18.40
CA TRP A 303 37.13 7.90 -19.37
C TRP A 303 36.64 8.84 -20.48
N ASP A 304 37.57 9.42 -21.24
CA ASP A 304 37.28 10.30 -22.36
C ASP A 304 36.54 9.54 -23.49
N PRO A 305 35.23 9.80 -23.73
CA PRO A 305 34.48 9.08 -24.76
C PRO A 305 34.99 9.38 -26.17
N GLU A 306 35.51 10.58 -26.43
CA GLU A 306 35.93 11.01 -27.76
C GLU A 306 37.25 10.33 -28.18
N ALA A 307 38.16 10.13 -27.23
CA ALA A 307 39.42 9.44 -27.49
C ALA A 307 39.23 8.00 -27.99
N TYR A 308 38.18 7.31 -27.52
CA TYR A 308 37.92 5.90 -27.81
C TYR A 308 36.75 5.63 -28.74
N PHE A 309 36.11 6.67 -29.29
CA PHE A 309 34.99 6.52 -30.22
C PHE A 309 35.46 6.45 -31.68
N GLU A 310 34.86 5.55 -32.45
CA GLU A 310 34.99 5.44 -33.90
C GLU A 310 33.64 5.01 -34.49
N PRO A 311 32.92 5.90 -35.20
CA PRO A 311 31.59 5.59 -35.73
C PRO A 311 31.61 4.48 -36.81
N ASP A 312 32.72 4.31 -37.53
CA ASP A 312 32.87 3.24 -38.51
C ASP A 312 33.23 1.91 -37.83
N LYS A 313 32.32 0.93 -37.91
CA LYS A 313 32.49 -0.38 -37.28
C LYS A 313 33.70 -1.14 -37.82
N ASP A 314 34.00 -1.04 -39.11
CA ASP A 314 35.12 -1.77 -39.71
C ASP A 314 36.47 -1.21 -39.23
N ILE A 315 36.51 0.10 -38.99
CA ILE A 315 37.66 0.78 -38.38
C ILE A 315 37.74 0.45 -36.88
N ALA A 316 36.61 0.51 -36.15
CA ALA A 316 36.54 0.25 -34.71
C ALA A 316 36.98 -1.17 -34.35
N PHE A 317 36.56 -2.18 -35.13
CA PHE A 317 36.92 -3.59 -34.93
C PHE A 317 38.32 -3.96 -35.46
N GLY A 318 38.99 -3.07 -36.21
CA GLY A 318 40.29 -3.34 -36.81
C GLY A 318 40.23 -4.37 -37.95
N LEU A 319 39.10 -4.46 -38.64
CA LEU A 319 38.88 -5.36 -39.80
C LEU A 319 39.46 -4.79 -41.10
N MET A 320 39.76 -3.48 -41.14
CA MET A 320 40.52 -2.84 -42.23
C MET A 320 42.02 -3.14 -42.09
N ALA A 321 42.53 -4.00 -42.98
CA ALA A 321 43.92 -4.44 -43.03
C ALA A 321 44.88 -3.33 -43.51
N ALA A 322 45.34 -2.45 -42.62
CA ALA A 322 46.59 -1.67 -42.79
C ALA A 322 46.97 -0.75 -41.61
N THR A 323 46.14 -0.59 -40.57
CA THR A 323 46.43 0.40 -39.52
C THR A 323 46.78 -0.25 -38.20
N ASP A 324 47.98 0.02 -37.70
CA ASP A 324 48.49 -0.23 -36.34
C ASP A 324 47.74 0.61 -35.27
N LYS A 325 46.46 0.92 -35.53
CA LYS A 325 45.62 1.77 -34.70
C LYS A 325 44.99 0.94 -33.57
N PRO A 326 44.92 1.47 -32.34
CA PRO A 326 44.23 0.81 -31.24
C PRO A 326 42.74 0.64 -31.55
N ARG A 327 42.15 -0.45 -31.05
CA ARG A 327 40.71 -0.73 -31.17
C ARG A 327 39.90 0.35 -30.44
N LYS A 328 38.72 0.64 -30.98
CA LYS A 328 37.81 1.68 -30.51
C LYS A 328 36.38 1.15 -30.36
N TYR A 329 35.52 1.90 -29.68
CA TYR A 329 34.10 1.60 -29.53
C TYR A 329 33.28 2.34 -30.60
N TYR A 330 32.26 1.67 -31.16
CA TYR A 330 31.34 2.25 -32.14
C TYR A 330 30.07 2.85 -31.51
N SER A 331 29.95 2.79 -30.18
CA SER A 331 28.85 3.39 -29.41
C SER A 331 29.40 4.04 -28.15
N ASN A 332 28.95 5.28 -27.89
CA ASN A 332 29.18 6.00 -26.63
C ASN A 332 27.95 5.97 -25.72
N HIS A 333 26.95 5.15 -26.01
CA HIS A 333 25.73 5.03 -25.20
C HIS A 333 25.67 3.68 -24.49
N GLY A 334 25.21 3.69 -23.25
CA GLY A 334 25.02 2.49 -22.43
C GLY A 334 24.17 2.75 -21.19
N GLY A 335 23.75 1.68 -20.52
CA GLY A 335 23.07 1.76 -19.24
C GLY A 335 24.10 1.87 -18.12
N PHE A 336 24.15 3.03 -17.47
CA PHE A 336 25.08 3.31 -16.39
C PHE A 336 24.34 3.72 -15.12
N VAL A 337 24.82 3.23 -13.97
CA VAL A 337 24.47 3.80 -12.66
C VAL A 337 25.03 5.22 -12.59
N VAL A 338 24.31 6.13 -11.93
CA VAL A 338 24.71 7.54 -11.79
C VAL A 338 26.05 7.61 -11.04
N GLU A 339 26.96 8.46 -11.51
CA GLU A 339 28.31 8.60 -10.95
C GLU A 339 28.33 8.89 -9.44
N GLU A 340 27.34 9.63 -8.92
CA GLU A 340 27.22 9.93 -7.50
C GLU A 340 27.11 8.66 -6.65
N TYR A 341 26.30 7.69 -7.08
CA TYR A 341 26.16 6.40 -6.40
C TYR A 341 27.32 5.44 -6.68
N LEU A 342 27.98 5.55 -7.84
CA LEU A 342 29.15 4.72 -8.14
C LEU A 342 30.38 5.12 -7.32
N LEU A 343 30.53 6.43 -7.05
CA LEU A 343 31.69 6.99 -6.38
C LEU A 343 31.45 7.18 -4.87
N GLY A 344 30.20 7.37 -4.46
CA GLY A 344 29.79 7.44 -3.06
C GLY A 344 29.96 6.10 -2.35
N PHE A 345 30.38 6.15 -1.09
CA PHE A 345 30.38 5.00 -0.20
C PHE A 345 30.47 5.47 1.26
N ASP A 346 29.57 5.01 2.13
CA ASP A 346 29.64 5.33 3.56
C ASP A 346 30.66 4.43 4.29
N ALA A 347 31.94 4.79 4.17
CA ALA A 347 33.04 4.03 4.77
C ALA A 347 32.90 3.87 6.29
N ALA A 348 32.45 4.92 6.98
CA ALA A 348 32.33 4.93 8.43
C ALA A 348 31.24 3.97 8.92
N PHE A 349 30.11 3.90 8.22
CA PHE A 349 29.03 2.95 8.52
C PHE A 349 29.51 1.49 8.47
N PHE A 350 30.31 1.13 7.46
CA PHE A 350 30.86 -0.23 7.31
C PHE A 350 32.17 -0.47 8.07
N GLY A 351 32.67 0.53 8.81
CA GLY A 351 33.90 0.41 9.62
C GLY A 351 35.19 0.41 8.82
N PHE A 352 35.18 0.93 7.59
CA PHE A 352 36.38 1.17 6.79
C PHE A 352 36.94 2.58 7.04
N THR A 353 38.26 2.74 6.88
CA THR A 353 38.86 4.07 6.72
C THR A 353 38.68 4.55 5.28
N ASP A 354 38.75 5.86 5.03
CA ASP A 354 38.68 6.43 3.68
C ASP A 354 39.73 5.83 2.74
N GLU A 355 40.93 5.55 3.27
CA GLU A 355 42.03 4.92 2.52
C GLU A 355 41.67 3.49 2.11
N GLN A 356 41.09 2.69 3.03
CA GLN A 356 40.63 1.34 2.72
C GLN A 356 39.47 1.33 1.72
N ALA A 357 38.51 2.23 1.91
CA ALA A 357 37.36 2.39 1.01
C ALA A 357 37.80 2.75 -0.42
N SER A 358 38.82 3.60 -0.57
CA SER A 358 39.36 3.99 -1.88
C SER A 358 39.98 2.82 -2.67
N MET A 359 40.44 1.78 -1.96
CA MET A 359 41.01 0.58 -2.55
C MET A 359 39.96 -0.48 -2.90
N LEU A 360 38.72 -0.34 -2.41
CA LEU A 360 37.64 -1.27 -2.74
C LEU A 360 37.16 -1.03 -4.17
N ASP A 361 36.96 -2.14 -4.90
CA ASP A 361 36.27 -2.09 -6.18
C ASP A 361 34.85 -1.52 -6.01
N PRO A 362 34.36 -0.65 -6.92
CA PRO A 362 33.02 -0.07 -6.80
C PRO A 362 31.89 -1.10 -6.71
N ILE A 363 32.02 -2.28 -7.33
CA ILE A 363 30.99 -3.33 -7.23
C ILE A 363 30.90 -3.85 -5.79
N SER A 364 32.04 -4.02 -5.13
CA SER A 364 32.07 -4.45 -3.72
C SER A 364 31.45 -3.40 -2.80
N ARG A 365 31.70 -2.11 -3.05
CA ARG A 365 31.07 -1.01 -2.28
C ARG A 365 29.55 -1.01 -2.45
N ASN A 366 29.07 -1.09 -3.69
CA ASN A 366 27.64 -1.14 -3.97
C ASN A 366 26.97 -2.37 -3.33
N THR A 367 27.64 -3.53 -3.32
CA THR A 367 27.09 -4.77 -2.72
C THR A 367 27.03 -4.71 -1.19
N LEU A 368 27.76 -3.80 -0.56
CA LEU A 368 27.65 -3.58 0.89
C LEU A 368 26.46 -2.70 1.23
N GLU A 369 26.12 -1.74 0.36
CA GLU A 369 25.02 -0.79 0.56
C GLU A 369 23.64 -1.35 0.17
N VAL A 370 23.59 -2.24 -0.83
CA VAL A 370 22.38 -2.94 -1.32
C VAL A 370 22.27 -4.31 -0.68
#